data_AF-A0A3Q1J047-F1
#
_entry.id   AF-A0A3Q1J047-F1
#
_cell.length_a   1.000
_cell.length_b   1.000
_cell.length_c   1.000
_cell.angle_alpha   90.00
_cell.angle_beta   90.00
_cell.angle_gamma   90.00
#
_symmetry.space_group_name_H-M   'P 1'
#
loop_
_entity.id
_entity.type
_entity.pdbx_description
1 polymer ?
#
loop_
_entity_poly.entity_id
_entity_poly.type
_entity_poly.pdbx_seq_one_letter_code
_entity_poly.pdbx_strand_id
1 'polypeptide(L)'
;MGSKVSSKMAAPTARVIQAVRPHAPLIKFPKRQDLPRPNVQEALNTLAVNFPQHSAPSSPSAAAPPPLSRPHVPLTPIPGTPDTLASVQLLPARYRRRPLTVDEMDYIQRGGPE
;
A
#
# COMPACT_ATOMS: atom_id res chain seq x y z
N MET A 1 56.96 -26.09 -50.67
CA MET A 1 56.00 -25.74 -49.59
C MET A 1 56.47 -24.43 -48.98
N GLY A 2 55.71 -23.33 -49.01
CA GLY A 2 54.65 -22.98 -48.04
C GLY A 2 55.26 -22.06 -46.97
N SER A 3 54.74 -20.90 -46.58
CA SER A 3 53.42 -20.27 -46.69
C SER A 3 53.58 -18.76 -46.50
N LYS A 4 52.72 -17.95 -47.15
CA LYS A 4 52.63 -16.49 -46.95
C LYS A 4 51.61 -16.25 -45.83
N VAL A 5 52.06 -15.79 -44.67
CA VAL A 5 51.18 -15.40 -43.55
C VAL A 5 50.73 -13.95 -43.77
N SER A 6 49.50 -13.78 -44.29
CA SER A 6 48.81 -12.50 -44.36
C SER A 6 48.01 -12.33 -43.06
N SER A 7 48.47 -11.42 -42.20
CA SER A 7 47.73 -11.01 -41.01
C SER A 7 46.58 -10.08 -41.44
N LYS A 8 45.35 -10.57 -41.40
CA LYS A 8 44.13 -9.77 -41.57
C LYS A 8 43.63 -9.35 -40.19
N MET A 9 43.89 -8.11 -39.78
CA MET A 9 43.25 -7.50 -38.61
C MET A 9 41.78 -7.22 -38.95
N ALA A 10 40.85 -7.97 -38.36
CA ALA A 10 39.43 -7.69 -38.42
C ALA A 10 39.09 -6.62 -37.37
N ALA A 11 38.77 -5.40 -37.81
CA ALA A 11 38.26 -4.35 -36.94
C ALA A 11 36.85 -4.72 -36.44
N PRO A 12 36.52 -4.55 -35.15
CA PRO A 12 35.17 -4.80 -34.67
C PRO A 12 34.26 -3.65 -35.12
N THR A 13 33.45 -3.89 -36.15
CA THR A 13 32.37 -2.99 -36.55
C THR A 13 31.34 -2.92 -35.43
N ALA A 14 31.38 -1.85 -34.63
CA ALA A 14 30.43 -1.61 -33.56
C ALA A 14 29.01 -1.46 -34.15
N ARG A 15 28.12 -2.37 -33.80
CA ARG A 15 26.70 -2.31 -34.18
C ARG A 15 26.03 -1.23 -33.33
N VAL A 16 25.62 -0.13 -33.96
CA VAL A 16 24.80 0.91 -33.32
C VAL A 16 23.40 0.34 -33.11
N ILE A 17 23.08 -0.05 -31.88
CA ILE A 17 21.75 -0.52 -31.52
C ILE A 17 20.89 0.72 -31.26
N GLN A 18 20.03 1.07 -32.20
CA GLN A 18 19.01 2.10 -32.01
C GLN A 18 17.95 1.54 -31.05
N ALA A 19 18.01 1.96 -29.78
CA ALA A 19 17.02 1.59 -28.79
C ALA A 19 15.70 2.31 -29.08
N VAL A 20 14.74 1.61 -29.67
CA VAL A 20 13.36 2.12 -29.87
C VAL A 20 12.57 1.86 -28.59
N ARG A 21 12.02 2.92 -27.99
CA ARG A 21 11.16 2.79 -26.80
C ARG A 21 9.85 2.09 -27.19
N PRO A 22 9.49 0.96 -26.56
CA PRO A 22 8.21 0.31 -26.83
C PRO A 22 7.05 1.23 -26.42
N HIS A 23 6.02 1.29 -27.26
CA HIS A 23 4.82 2.08 -26.98
C HIS A 23 3.99 1.44 -25.86
N ALA A 24 3.70 2.18 -24.80
CA ALA A 24 2.79 1.76 -23.73
C ALA A 24 1.37 2.27 -24.06
N PRO A 25 0.40 1.39 -24.37
CA PRO A 25 -0.95 1.80 -24.71
C PRO A 25 -1.67 2.40 -23.50
N LEU A 26 -2.54 3.39 -23.76
CA LEU A 26 -3.39 3.99 -22.74
C LEU A 26 -4.49 3.01 -22.30
N ILE A 27 -4.83 3.04 -21.01
CA ILE A 27 -5.97 2.32 -20.47
C ILE A 27 -7.28 2.85 -21.09
N LYS A 28 -8.20 1.94 -21.42
CA LYS A 28 -9.52 2.29 -21.97
C LYS A 28 -10.58 2.12 -20.90
N PHE A 29 -11.38 3.15 -20.66
CA PHE A 29 -12.55 3.05 -19.78
C PHE A 29 -13.76 2.51 -20.56
N PRO A 30 -14.58 1.62 -19.94
CA PRO A 30 -15.84 1.18 -20.54
C PRO A 30 -16.77 2.36 -20.82
N LYS A 31 -17.45 2.35 -21.98
CA LYS A 31 -18.49 3.33 -22.30
C LYS A 31 -19.69 3.11 -21.36
N ARG A 32 -19.95 4.06 -20.46
CA ARG A 32 -21.04 3.99 -19.48
C ARG A 32 -22.36 4.57 -19.99
N GLN A 33 -22.55 4.65 -21.32
CA GLN A 33 -23.74 5.25 -21.92
C GLN A 33 -24.93 4.28 -21.93
N ASP A 34 -24.66 2.98 -22.08
CA ASP A 34 -25.70 1.95 -22.16
C ASP A 34 -25.99 1.27 -20.81
N LEU A 35 -25.24 1.64 -19.77
CA LEU A 35 -25.45 1.14 -18.41
C LEU A 35 -26.42 2.07 -17.68
N PRO A 36 -27.60 1.57 -17.22
CA PRO A 36 -28.45 2.36 -16.36
C PRO A 36 -27.66 2.76 -15.12
N ARG A 37 -27.61 4.06 -14.80
CA ARG A 37 -27.00 4.53 -13.55
C ARG A 37 -27.76 3.86 -12.40
N PRO A 38 -27.10 3.04 -11.56
CA PRO A 38 -27.78 2.46 -10.42
C PRO A 38 -28.30 3.60 -9.54
N ASN A 39 -29.55 3.47 -9.09
CA ASN A 39 -30.11 4.41 -8.12
C ASN A 39 -29.20 4.44 -6.89
N VAL A 40 -28.99 5.62 -6.29
CA VAL A 40 -28.11 5.79 -5.12
C VAL A 40 -28.50 4.80 -4.01
N GLN A 41 -29.79 4.52 -3.86
CA GLN A 41 -30.31 3.56 -2.88
C GLN A 41 -29.88 2.11 -3.18
N GLU A 42 -29.91 1.68 -4.44
CA GLU A 42 -29.48 0.34 -4.86
C GLU A 42 -27.96 0.17 -4.73
N ALA A 43 -27.20 1.22 -5.02
CA ALA A 43 -25.75 1.26 -4.81
C ALA A 43 -25.38 1.11 -3.32
N LEU A 44 -26.13 1.76 -2.42
CA LEU A 44 -25.93 1.61 -0.97
C LEU A 44 -26.30 0.20 -0.48
N ASN A 45 -27.38 -0.37 -1.00
CA ASN A 45 -27.82 -1.72 -0.63
C ASN A 45 -26.81 -2.80 -1.07
N THR A 46 -26.28 -2.70 -2.30
CA THR A 46 -25.25 -3.62 -2.80
C THR A 46 -23.93 -3.52 -2.03
N LEU A 47 -23.57 -2.33 -1.56
CA LEU A 47 -22.41 -2.14 -0.68
C LEU A 47 -22.64 -2.76 0.71
N ALA A 48 -23.83 -2.62 1.28
CA ALA A 48 -24.14 -3.14 2.62
C ALA A 48 -24.14 -4.67 2.71
N VAL A 49 -24.59 -5.36 1.65
CA VAL A 49 -24.68 -6.84 1.62
C VAL A 49 -23.32 -7.53 1.48
N ASN A 50 -22.30 -6.82 0.96
CA ASN A 50 -20.98 -7.41 0.70
C ASN A 50 -19.97 -7.29 1.87
N PHE A 51 -20.37 -6.75 3.02
CA PHE A 51 -19.51 -6.77 4.22
C PHE A 51 -19.74 -8.07 5.01
N PRO A 52 -18.71 -8.92 5.20
CA PRO A 52 -18.83 -10.09 6.07
C PRO A 52 -19.04 -9.63 7.52
N GLN A 53 -20.25 -9.83 8.05
CA GLN A 53 -20.58 -9.67 9.47
C GLN A 53 -19.84 -10.75 10.28
N HIS A 54 -18.75 -10.39 10.94
CA HIS A 54 -18.14 -11.21 11.98
C HIS A 54 -19.02 -11.14 13.24
N SER A 55 -19.91 -12.10 13.41
CA SER A 55 -20.56 -12.40 14.69
C SER A 55 -19.54 -13.05 15.62
N ALA A 56 -19.07 -12.33 16.65
CA ALA A 56 -18.31 -12.92 17.75
C ALA A 56 -19.25 -13.15 18.95
N PRO A 57 -19.17 -14.31 19.65
CA PRO A 57 -20.06 -14.62 20.76
C PRO A 57 -19.69 -13.84 22.03
N SER A 58 -20.71 -13.50 22.80
CA SER A 58 -20.68 -12.78 24.06
C SER A 58 -19.85 -13.47 25.15
N SER A 59 -19.19 -12.67 25.97
CA SER A 59 -18.70 -13.06 27.31
C SER A 59 -18.92 -11.88 28.26
N PRO A 60 -19.54 -12.06 29.44
CA PRO A 60 -19.82 -10.96 30.36
C PRO A 60 -18.63 -10.74 31.29
N SER A 61 -18.10 -9.52 31.35
CA SER A 61 -17.22 -9.11 32.45
C SER A 61 -17.49 -7.66 32.82
N ALA A 62 -17.35 -7.40 34.11
CA ALA A 62 -18.07 -6.41 34.89
C ALA A 62 -17.71 -4.95 34.61
N ALA A 63 -18.74 -4.11 34.76
CA ALA A 63 -18.73 -2.68 35.10
C ALA A 63 -17.43 -1.88 34.88
N ALA A 64 -17.37 -1.17 33.76
CA ALA A 64 -16.52 0.00 33.54
C ALA A 64 -17.41 1.23 33.26
N PRO A 65 -17.00 2.46 33.66
CA PRO A 65 -17.81 3.68 33.50
C PRO A 65 -18.05 3.97 32.01
N PRO A 66 -19.09 4.77 31.65
CA PRO A 66 -19.51 4.94 30.26
C PRO A 66 -18.34 5.44 29.41
N PRO A 67 -18.06 4.84 28.25
CA PRO A 67 -17.01 5.34 27.40
C PRO A 67 -17.43 6.73 26.93
N LEU A 68 -16.63 7.73 27.27
CA LEU A 68 -16.66 9.05 26.63
C LEU A 68 -16.76 8.84 25.12
N SER A 69 -17.68 9.55 24.49
CA SER A 69 -18.07 9.51 23.09
C SER A 69 -16.90 9.75 22.12
N ARG A 70 -15.94 8.83 22.08
CA ARG A 70 -14.91 8.77 21.06
C ARG A 70 -15.40 7.76 20.03
N PRO A 71 -15.41 8.09 18.73
CA PRO A 71 -15.57 7.05 17.72
C PRO A 71 -14.42 6.08 17.95
N HIS A 72 -14.74 4.91 18.50
CA HIS A 72 -13.81 3.81 18.64
C HIS A 72 -13.52 3.38 17.20
N VAL A 73 -12.55 4.04 16.56
CA VAL A 73 -12.07 3.63 15.24
C VAL A 73 -11.67 2.17 15.43
N PRO A 74 -12.32 1.23 14.74
CA PRO A 74 -11.87 -0.15 14.79
C PRO A 74 -10.41 -0.10 14.34
N LEU A 75 -9.50 -0.53 15.21
CA LEU A 75 -8.14 -0.83 14.80
C LEU A 75 -8.28 -1.99 13.83
N THR A 76 -8.55 -1.70 12.56
CA THR A 76 -8.53 -2.70 11.52
C THR A 76 -7.10 -3.22 11.54
N PRO A 77 -6.90 -4.52 11.81
CA PRO A 77 -5.57 -5.10 11.70
C PRO A 77 -5.14 -4.85 10.26
N ILE A 78 -4.17 -3.95 10.07
CA ILE A 78 -3.61 -3.71 8.75
C ILE A 78 -3.01 -5.06 8.35
N PRO A 79 -3.44 -5.67 7.22
CA PRO A 79 -2.85 -6.91 6.78
C PRO A 79 -1.36 -6.67 6.52
N GLY A 80 -0.48 -7.28 7.32
CA GLY A 80 0.95 -7.07 7.20
C GLY A 80 1.73 -7.51 8.44
N THR A 81 3.05 -7.63 8.28
CA THR A 81 3.96 -7.87 9.40
C THR A 81 3.97 -6.63 10.29
N PRO A 82 3.73 -6.76 11.61
CA PRO A 82 3.82 -5.61 12.51
C PRO A 82 5.25 -5.07 12.50
N ASP A 83 5.37 -3.75 12.49
CA ASP A 83 6.67 -3.10 12.59
C ASP A 83 7.32 -3.48 13.91
N THR A 84 8.59 -3.90 13.84
CA THR A 84 9.42 -4.21 15.01
C THR A 84 10.61 -3.25 15.06
N LEU A 85 11.20 -3.03 16.23
CA LEU A 85 12.36 -2.14 16.35
C LEU A 85 13.50 -2.52 15.40
N ALA A 86 13.70 -3.82 15.18
CA ALA A 86 14.68 -4.33 14.22
C ALA A 86 14.34 -3.97 12.75
N SER A 87 13.07 -4.02 12.34
CA SER A 87 12.67 -3.67 10.97
C SER A 87 12.86 -2.17 10.72
N VAL A 88 12.57 -1.31 11.70
CA VAL A 88 12.77 0.13 11.62
C VAL A 88 14.26 0.49 11.52
N GLN A 89 15.13 -0.25 12.21
CA GLN A 89 16.59 -0.05 12.11
C GLN A 89 17.14 -0.42 10.73
N LEU A 90 16.49 -1.30 9.97
CA LEU A 90 16.93 -1.64 8.61
C LEU A 90 16.62 -0.54 7.59
N LEU A 91 15.64 0.33 7.86
CA LEU A 91 15.25 1.40 6.95
C LEU A 91 16.33 2.49 6.83
N PRO A 92 16.50 3.14 5.67
CA PRO A 92 17.34 4.33 5.56
C PRO A 92 16.90 5.44 6.50
N ALA A 93 17.86 6.22 7.03
CA ALA A 93 17.60 7.24 8.06
C ALA A 93 16.48 8.23 7.69
N ARG A 94 16.37 8.61 6.40
CA ARG A 94 15.32 9.49 5.86
C ARG A 94 13.89 8.96 5.98
N TYR A 95 13.73 7.66 6.24
CA TYR A 95 12.43 6.99 6.41
C TYR A 95 12.20 6.49 7.85
N ARG A 96 13.16 6.64 8.76
CA ARG A 96 13.01 6.24 10.16
C ARG A 96 12.20 7.29 10.92
N ARG A 97 11.10 6.88 11.56
CA ARG A 97 10.35 7.73 12.49
C ARG A 97 11.10 7.86 13.82
N ARG A 98 10.82 8.92 14.58
CA ARG A 98 11.33 9.08 15.95
C ARG A 98 10.57 8.15 16.90
N PRO A 99 11.23 7.53 17.90
CA PRO A 99 10.54 6.82 18.97
C PRO A 99 9.64 7.79 19.75
N LEU A 100 8.42 7.37 20.09
CA LEU A 100 7.49 8.14 20.92
C LEU A 100 7.89 8.01 22.39
N THR A 101 7.88 9.14 23.11
CA THR A 101 8.06 9.16 24.57
C THR A 101 6.73 8.92 25.28
N VAL A 102 6.76 8.48 26.54
CA VAL A 102 5.53 8.21 27.31
C VAL A 102 4.68 9.48 27.45
N ASP A 103 5.30 10.61 27.78
CA ASP A 103 4.61 11.89 27.91
C ASP A 103 3.92 12.32 26.60
N GLU A 104 4.58 12.07 25.46
CA GLU A 104 4.03 12.35 24.14
C GLU A 104 2.87 11.40 23.79
N MET A 105 2.98 10.11 24.15
CA MET A 105 1.87 9.16 24.00
C MET A 105 0.64 9.67 24.74
N ASP A 106 0.80 10.10 26.00
CA ASP A 106 -0.32 10.60 26.79
C ASP A 106 -0.86 11.92 26.23
N TYR A 107 0.01 12.83 25.77
CA TYR A 107 -0.41 14.08 25.14
C TYR A 107 -1.23 13.84 23.87
N ILE A 108 -0.81 12.91 23.02
CA ILE A 108 -1.55 12.51 21.80
C ILE A 108 -2.88 11.86 22.17
N GLN A 109 -2.90 10.99 23.20
CA GLN A 109 -4.12 10.32 23.65
C GLN A 109 -5.14 11.29 24.27
N ARG A 110 -4.65 12.30 25.02
CA ARG A 110 -5.47 13.39 25.59
C ARG A 110 -6.01 14.31 24.51
N GLY A 111 -5.25 14.54 23.43
CA GLY A 111 -5.70 15.31 22.26
C GLY A 111 -5.12 16.72 22.17
N GLY A 112 -4.04 17.01 22.89
CA GLY A 112 -3.38 18.33 22.86
C GLY A 112 -3.34 19.01 24.22
N PRO A 113 -3.00 20.31 24.25
CA PRO A 113 -3.06 21.14 25.45
C PRO A 113 -4.49 21.63 25.70
N GLU A 114 -4.83 21.87 26.97
CA GLU A 114 -6.07 22.51 27.39
C GLU A 114 -6.10 24.01 27.07
#